data_AF-A0AAC9PTH2-F1
#
_entry.id   AF-A0AAC9PTH2-F1
#
_cell.length_a   1.000
_cell.length_b   1.000
_cell.length_c   1.000
_cell.angle_alpha   90.00
_cell.angle_beta   90.00
_cell.angle_gamma   90.00
#
_symmetry.space_group_name_H-M   'P 1'
#
loop_
_entity.id
_entity.type
_entity.pdbx_description
1 polymer ?
#
loop_
_entity_poly.entity_id
_entity_poly.type
_entity_poly.pdbx_seq_one_letter_code
_entity_poly.pdbx_strand_id
1 'polypeptide(L)'
;MSVTDVVEQLRQAHALLTEARRATAEADAAITDGATVFATATLGSAQPEVEQVNHLARASGEEVRAAHALFGQAQDLIDGYCHEIAGHGVGDAGPPVVVSPSADETVRSPSTSSPPPDRVAPEVRYAEQIAELRRNGVKISVERIVRMTRHRDGRIVWLELGDEGSGLGHINRPFRKGNFEDLGTPPHRVPDLIFAGIERGDLIGYTGRDREVYDVEFDGSMRRFSVLFGSNGYIVTSHPMNRDEPGRVRPHLRRK
;
A
#
# COMPACT_ATOMS: atom_id res chain seq x y z
N MET A 1 -21.47 5.05 -12.40
CA MET A 1 -21.66 5.98 -11.27
C MET A 1 -21.52 7.38 -11.81
N SER A 2 -22.44 8.25 -11.44
CA SER A 2 -22.39 9.68 -11.78
C SER A 2 -21.36 10.41 -10.91
N VAL A 3 -20.89 11.58 -11.34
CA VAL A 3 -20.01 12.44 -10.53
C VAL A 3 -20.66 12.80 -9.19
N THR A 4 -21.97 13.01 -9.19
CA THR A 4 -22.77 13.26 -7.99
C THR A 4 -22.75 12.07 -7.02
N ASP A 5 -22.83 10.82 -7.51
CA ASP A 5 -22.76 9.62 -6.66
C ASP A 5 -21.38 9.51 -5.98
N VAL A 6 -20.31 9.84 -6.71
CA VAL A 6 -18.93 9.81 -6.18
C VAL A 6 -18.73 10.86 -5.11
N VAL A 7 -19.22 12.09 -5.33
CA VAL A 7 -19.14 13.16 -4.34
C VAL A 7 -19.93 12.80 -3.08
N GLU A 8 -21.12 12.21 -3.21
CA GLU A 8 -21.91 11.77 -2.05
C GLU A 8 -21.22 10.66 -1.25
N GLN A 9 -20.60 9.69 -1.92
CA GLN A 9 -19.79 8.65 -1.27
C GLN A 9 -18.58 9.24 -0.53
N LEU A 10 -17.91 10.25 -1.10
CA LEU A 10 -16.80 10.93 -0.45
C LEU A 10 -17.24 11.71 0.78
N ARG A 11 -18.41 12.36 0.73
CA ARG A 11 -19.00 13.00 1.91
C ARG A 11 -19.31 11.99 3.00
N GLN A 12 -19.86 10.83 2.64
CA GLN A 12 -20.13 9.76 3.59
C GLN A 12 -18.82 9.22 4.22
N ALA A 13 -17.77 9.03 3.42
CA ALA A 13 -16.47 8.60 3.92
C ALA A 13 -15.85 9.62 4.89
N HIS A 14 -15.94 10.92 4.58
CA HIS A 14 -15.48 12.00 5.45
C HIS A 14 -16.24 12.01 6.79
N ALA A 15 -17.56 11.81 6.77
CA ALA A 15 -18.37 11.73 7.98
C ALA A 15 -17.96 10.55 8.88
N LEU A 16 -17.68 9.37 8.28
CA LEU A 16 -17.20 8.20 9.03
C LEU A 16 -15.81 8.45 9.64
N LEU A 17 -14.91 9.11 8.92
CA LEU A 17 -13.61 9.51 9.45
C LEU A 17 -13.73 10.51 10.61
N THR A 18 -14.73 11.40 10.56
CA THR A 18 -15.05 12.32 11.66
C THR A 18 -15.46 11.54 12.91
N GLU A 19 -16.33 10.55 12.75
CA GLU A 19 -16.77 9.69 13.85
C GLU A 19 -15.59 8.87 14.42
N ALA A 20 -14.75 8.29 13.56
CA ALA A 20 -13.57 7.55 13.96
C ALA A 20 -12.55 8.43 14.71
N ARG A 21 -12.37 9.69 14.29
CA ARG A 21 -11.53 10.67 15.02
C ARG A 21 -12.08 11.01 16.38
N ARG A 22 -13.40 11.15 16.51
CA ARG A 22 -14.04 11.36 17.81
C ARG A 22 -13.83 10.15 18.72
N ALA A 23 -14.06 8.94 18.21
CA ALA A 23 -13.86 7.71 18.97
C ALA A 23 -12.40 7.52 19.42
N THR A 24 -11.42 7.84 18.56
CA THR A 24 -10.00 7.80 18.94
C THR A 24 -9.63 8.86 19.97
N ALA A 25 -10.20 10.07 19.89
CA ALA A 25 -10.00 11.07 20.93
C ALA A 25 -10.60 10.65 22.28
N GLU A 26 -11.80 10.06 22.26
CA GLU A 26 -12.44 9.49 23.46
C GLU A 26 -11.60 8.35 24.06
N ALA A 27 -11.03 7.48 23.20
CA ALA A 27 -10.16 6.40 23.64
C ALA A 27 -8.83 6.90 24.23
N ASP A 28 -8.16 7.88 23.62
CA ASP A 28 -6.93 8.47 24.15
C ASP A 28 -7.16 9.13 25.52
N ALA A 29 -8.28 9.82 25.68
CA ALA A 29 -8.71 10.37 26.96
C ALA A 29 -8.92 9.27 28.01
N ALA A 30 -9.66 8.21 27.66
CA ALA A 30 -9.91 7.08 28.56
C ALA A 30 -8.62 6.34 28.97
N ILE A 31 -7.68 6.17 28.05
CA ILE A 31 -6.35 5.58 28.34
C ILE A 31 -5.58 6.47 29.31
N THR A 32 -5.56 7.79 29.05
CA THR A 32 -4.84 8.76 29.88
C THR A 32 -5.42 8.85 31.29
N ASP A 33 -6.74 8.94 31.42
CA ASP A 33 -7.44 8.97 32.70
C ASP A 33 -7.24 7.66 33.45
N GLY A 34 -7.40 6.52 32.77
CA GLY A 34 -7.17 5.19 33.35
C GLY A 34 -5.75 5.00 33.84
N ALA A 35 -4.75 5.44 33.07
CA ALA A 35 -3.34 5.41 33.47
C ALA A 35 -3.08 6.28 34.71
N THR A 36 -3.72 7.45 34.79
CA THR A 36 -3.60 8.36 35.93
C THR A 36 -4.20 7.76 37.20
N VAL A 37 -5.41 7.19 37.11
CA VAL A 37 -6.06 6.50 38.22
C VAL A 37 -5.21 5.31 38.69
N PHE A 38 -4.74 4.49 37.75
CA PHE A 38 -3.90 3.33 38.06
C PHE A 38 -2.60 3.74 38.75
N ALA A 39 -1.86 4.72 38.19
CA ALA A 39 -0.62 5.21 38.77
C ALA A 39 -0.80 5.76 40.19
N THR A 40 -1.92 6.45 40.45
CA THR A 40 -2.28 6.96 41.78
C THR A 40 -2.57 5.81 42.76
N ALA A 41 -3.32 4.79 42.32
CA ALA A 41 -3.66 3.64 43.14
C ALA A 41 -2.45 2.74 43.46
N THR A 42 -1.44 2.72 42.58
CA THR A 42 -0.23 1.90 42.73
C THR A 42 0.98 2.68 43.24
N LEU A 43 0.77 3.87 43.79
CA LEU A 43 1.86 4.73 44.26
C LEU A 43 2.71 4.00 45.32
N GLY A 44 4.02 3.89 45.05
CA GLY A 44 4.97 3.18 45.94
C GLY A 44 5.02 1.66 45.77
N SER A 45 4.25 1.08 44.84
CA SER A 45 4.35 -0.34 44.50
C SER A 45 5.62 -0.63 43.68
N ALA A 46 6.36 -1.67 44.07
CA ALA A 46 7.54 -2.16 43.35
C ALA A 46 7.24 -3.40 42.48
N GLN A 47 5.95 -3.73 42.30
CA GLN A 47 5.54 -4.89 41.51
C GLN A 47 5.79 -4.65 40.01
N PRO A 48 6.40 -5.60 39.29
CA PRO A 48 6.73 -5.45 37.86
C PRO A 48 5.50 -5.25 36.97
N GLU A 49 4.33 -5.73 37.40
CA GLU A 49 3.06 -5.55 36.69
C GLU A 49 2.67 -4.07 36.59
N VAL A 50 3.05 -3.25 37.57
CA VAL A 50 2.76 -1.80 37.55
C VAL A 50 3.53 -1.11 36.43
N GLU A 51 4.81 -1.43 36.29
CA GLU A 51 5.64 -0.93 35.19
C GLU A 51 5.13 -1.42 33.84
N GLN A 52 4.74 -2.69 33.75
CA GLN A 52 4.22 -3.28 32.52
C GLN A 52 2.88 -2.65 32.08
N VAL A 53 1.96 -2.41 33.02
CA VAL A 53 0.68 -1.74 32.73
C VAL A 53 0.91 -0.30 32.28
N ASN A 54 1.80 0.45 32.95
CA ASN A 54 2.14 1.82 32.55
C ASN A 54 2.78 1.86 31.15
N HIS A 55 3.66 0.91 30.83
CA HIS A 55 4.23 0.78 29.49
C HIS A 55 3.15 0.53 28.43
N LEU A 56 2.23 -0.40 28.69
CA LEU A 56 1.13 -0.71 27.77
C LEU A 56 0.17 0.47 27.59
N ALA A 57 -0.15 1.21 28.67
CA ALA A 57 -0.98 2.42 28.59
C ALA A 57 -0.33 3.49 27.71
N ARG A 58 0.98 3.75 27.88
CA ARG A 58 1.71 4.70 27.04
C ARG A 58 1.73 4.26 25.56
N ALA A 59 2.08 3.01 25.30
CA ALA A 59 2.15 2.47 23.94
C ALA A 59 0.79 2.50 23.24
N SER A 60 -0.28 2.11 23.92
CA SER A 60 -1.64 2.18 23.37
C SER A 60 -2.10 3.61 23.07
N GLY A 61 -1.82 4.57 23.95
CA GLY A 61 -2.11 5.99 23.69
C GLY A 61 -1.34 6.55 22.49
N GLU A 62 -0.08 6.16 22.30
CA GLU A 62 0.72 6.56 21.13
C GLU A 62 0.09 6.06 19.82
N GLU A 63 -0.31 4.79 19.76
CA GLU A 63 -0.97 4.20 18.59
C GLU A 63 -2.33 4.85 18.31
N VAL A 64 -3.15 5.12 19.35
CA VAL A 64 -4.45 5.79 19.19
C VAL A 64 -4.29 7.21 18.65
N ARG A 65 -3.29 7.96 19.15
CA ARG A 65 -2.97 9.31 18.63
C ARG A 65 -2.44 9.26 17.20
N ALA A 66 -1.64 8.26 16.84
CA ALA A 66 -1.17 8.07 15.47
C ALA A 66 -2.35 7.79 14.51
N ALA A 67 -3.28 6.91 14.90
CA ALA A 67 -4.50 6.64 14.14
C ALA A 67 -5.36 7.91 13.98
N HIS A 68 -5.56 8.67 15.06
CA HIS A 68 -6.28 9.95 15.01
C HIS A 68 -5.66 10.91 13.98
N ALA A 69 -4.32 11.08 13.99
CA ALA A 69 -3.61 11.93 13.05
C ALA A 69 -3.74 11.46 11.59
N LEU A 70 -3.71 10.15 11.34
CA LEU A 70 -3.90 9.56 10.01
C LEU A 70 -5.30 9.82 9.47
N PHE A 71 -6.33 9.67 10.30
CA PHE A 71 -7.70 10.00 9.90
C PHE A 71 -7.86 11.47 9.53
N GLY A 72 -7.15 12.38 10.21
CA GLY A 72 -7.17 13.81 9.86
C GLY A 72 -6.56 14.08 8.50
N GLN A 73 -5.40 13.50 8.23
CA GLN A 73 -4.77 13.61 6.91
C GLN A 73 -5.67 13.05 5.79
N ALA A 74 -6.38 11.97 6.05
CA ALA A 74 -7.34 11.41 5.09
C ALA A 74 -8.52 12.37 4.83
N GLN A 75 -9.03 13.04 5.87
CA GLN A 75 -10.06 14.07 5.72
C GLN A 75 -9.57 15.27 4.92
N ASP A 76 -8.36 15.78 5.23
CA ASP A 76 -7.76 16.90 4.50
C ASP A 76 -7.64 16.61 3.00
N LEU A 77 -7.30 15.37 2.64
CA LEU A 77 -7.22 14.92 1.25
C LEU A 77 -8.61 14.83 0.59
N ILE A 78 -9.62 14.33 1.29
CA ILE A 78 -11.00 14.28 0.78
C ILE A 78 -11.54 15.70 0.56
N ASP A 79 -11.31 16.60 1.52
CA ASP A 79 -11.73 17.99 1.45
C ASP A 79 -11.04 18.74 0.30
N GLY A 80 -9.72 18.55 0.14
CA GLY A 80 -8.95 19.11 -0.97
C GLY A 80 -9.46 18.62 -2.33
N TYR A 81 -9.73 17.32 -2.47
CA TYR A 81 -10.28 16.75 -3.70
C TYR A 81 -11.68 17.27 -4.03
N CYS A 82 -12.55 17.41 -3.01
CA CYS A 82 -13.87 17.99 -3.21
C CYS A 82 -13.78 19.47 -3.62
N HIS A 83 -12.83 20.23 -3.08
CA HIS A 83 -12.60 21.62 -3.45
C HIS A 83 -12.15 21.76 -4.92
N GLU A 84 -11.25 20.88 -5.41
CA GLU A 84 -10.75 20.91 -6.78
C GLU A 84 -11.82 20.54 -7.84
N ILE A 85 -12.77 19.66 -7.50
CA ILE A 85 -13.78 19.17 -8.45
C ILE A 85 -15.08 19.96 -8.38
N ALA A 86 -15.52 20.30 -7.17
CA ALA A 86 -16.79 20.99 -6.99
C ALA A 86 -16.62 22.52 -6.95
N GLY A 87 -15.42 23.05 -6.67
CA GLY A 87 -15.19 24.48 -6.45
C GLY A 87 -15.67 24.97 -5.07
N HIS A 88 -16.07 24.06 -4.18
CA HIS A 88 -16.47 24.33 -2.80
C HIS A 88 -16.18 23.09 -1.93
N GLY A 89 -15.70 23.32 -0.70
CA GLY A 89 -15.41 22.24 0.26
C GLY A 89 -16.69 21.55 0.73
N VAL A 90 -16.57 20.36 1.30
CA VAL A 90 -17.72 19.56 1.79
C VAL A 90 -18.62 20.31 2.78
N GLY A 91 -18.09 21.36 3.42
CA GLY A 91 -18.81 22.21 4.37
C GLY A 91 -19.46 23.49 3.84
N ASP A 92 -19.32 23.86 2.57
CA ASP A 92 -19.80 25.17 2.08
C ASP A 92 -21.11 25.03 1.28
N ALA A 93 -22.23 25.03 2.00
CA ALA A 93 -23.57 25.16 1.42
C ALA A 93 -23.91 26.65 1.27
N GLY A 94 -23.56 27.26 0.14
CA GLY A 94 -23.97 28.61 -0.27
C GLY A 94 -24.80 28.60 -1.56
N PRO A 95 -25.78 29.51 -1.74
CA PRO A 95 -26.89 29.36 -2.70
C PRO A 95 -26.48 29.61 -4.18
N PRO A 96 -27.29 29.16 -5.15
CA PRO A 96 -26.89 29.10 -6.55
C PRO A 96 -26.90 30.49 -7.18
N VAL A 97 -25.80 30.91 -7.80
CA VAL A 97 -25.76 32.12 -8.62
C VAL A 97 -25.90 31.75 -10.09
N VAL A 98 -26.83 32.47 -10.71
CA VAL A 98 -27.43 32.26 -12.01
C VAL A 98 -26.50 32.73 -13.15
N VAL A 99 -26.58 32.02 -14.26
CA VAL A 99 -25.80 32.13 -15.51
C VAL A 99 -26.02 33.47 -16.24
N SER A 100 -24.97 34.01 -16.89
CA SER A 100 -25.08 34.52 -18.28
C SER A 100 -23.73 34.74 -18.99
N PRO A 101 -23.70 34.59 -20.33
CA PRO A 101 -22.49 34.26 -21.08
C PRO A 101 -21.90 35.46 -21.84
N SER A 102 -20.62 35.38 -22.17
CA SER A 102 -20.07 36.18 -23.28
C SER A 102 -19.05 35.35 -24.03
N ALA A 103 -19.36 35.11 -25.30
CA ALA A 103 -18.54 34.42 -26.27
C ALA A 103 -17.30 35.27 -26.65
N ASP A 104 -16.15 34.62 -26.81
CA ASP A 104 -15.45 34.65 -28.09
C ASP A 104 -14.48 33.46 -28.23
N GLU A 105 -14.29 33.05 -29.47
CA GLU A 105 -13.65 31.83 -29.97
C GLU A 105 -12.21 31.60 -29.48
N THR A 106 -11.88 30.34 -29.16
CA THR A 106 -10.83 29.61 -29.89
C THR A 106 -11.02 28.11 -29.64
N VAL A 107 -11.31 27.41 -30.72
CA VAL A 107 -11.32 25.95 -30.83
C VAL A 107 -9.98 25.39 -30.32
N ARG A 108 -9.98 24.76 -29.15
CA ARG A 108 -9.02 23.72 -28.84
C ARG A 108 -9.69 22.65 -28.00
N SER A 109 -10.11 21.60 -28.69
CA SER A 109 -10.57 20.34 -28.09
C SER A 109 -9.65 19.95 -26.92
N PRO A 110 -10.14 19.82 -25.68
CA PRO A 110 -9.38 19.09 -24.68
C PRO A 110 -9.51 17.62 -25.05
N SER A 111 -8.42 17.07 -25.57
CA SER A 111 -8.23 15.63 -25.66
C SER A 111 -8.67 15.00 -24.35
N THR A 112 -9.65 14.10 -24.43
CA THR A 112 -10.02 13.16 -23.37
C THR A 112 -8.80 12.37 -22.95
N SER A 113 -8.07 12.90 -21.97
CA SER A 113 -7.08 12.15 -21.21
C SER A 113 -7.81 11.60 -19.99
N SER A 114 -8.32 10.37 -20.10
CA SER A 114 -8.66 9.57 -18.93
C SER A 114 -7.53 9.65 -17.90
N PRO A 115 -7.81 9.83 -16.60
CA PRO A 115 -6.77 9.83 -15.59
C PRO A 115 -6.13 8.43 -15.50
N PRO A 116 -4.82 8.34 -15.19
CA PRO A 116 -4.08 7.07 -15.16
C PRO A 116 -4.63 6.12 -14.07
N PRO A 117 -4.57 4.79 -14.28
CA PRO A 117 -5.31 3.78 -13.50
C PRO A 117 -4.75 3.47 -12.09
N ASP A 118 -4.05 4.40 -11.43
CA ASP A 118 -3.23 4.09 -10.24
C ASP A 118 -3.65 4.77 -8.92
N ARG A 119 -4.94 5.09 -8.74
CA ARG A 119 -5.45 5.71 -7.49
C ARG A 119 -6.55 4.95 -6.73
N VAL A 120 -6.79 3.68 -7.06
CA VAL A 120 -7.74 2.84 -6.28
C VAL A 120 -6.99 2.16 -5.13
N ALA A 121 -7.49 2.32 -3.89
CA ALA A 121 -6.89 1.71 -2.70
C ALA A 121 -6.73 0.20 -2.86
N PRO A 122 -5.64 -0.42 -2.36
CA PRO A 122 -5.38 -1.86 -2.51
C PRO A 122 -6.54 -2.75 -2.02
N GLU A 123 -7.25 -2.32 -0.96
CA GLU A 123 -8.44 -2.99 -0.42
C GLU A 123 -9.53 -3.20 -1.47
N VAL A 124 -9.76 -2.19 -2.31
CA VAL A 124 -10.79 -2.21 -3.35
C VAL A 124 -10.25 -2.92 -4.59
N ARG A 125 -8.99 -2.62 -4.96
CA ARG A 125 -8.34 -3.18 -6.15
C ARG A 125 -8.14 -4.70 -6.05
N TYR A 126 -7.90 -5.22 -4.85
CA TYR A 126 -7.59 -6.63 -4.61
C TYR A 126 -8.55 -7.32 -3.64
N ALA A 127 -9.78 -6.81 -3.50
CA ALA A 127 -10.75 -7.27 -2.50
C ALA A 127 -10.93 -8.80 -2.50
N GLU A 128 -11.06 -9.40 -3.69
CA GLU A 128 -11.25 -10.85 -3.85
C GLU A 128 -10.01 -11.64 -3.43
N GLN A 129 -8.82 -11.20 -3.85
CA GLN A 129 -7.55 -11.83 -3.51
C GLN A 129 -7.26 -11.73 -2.00
N ILE A 130 -7.53 -10.57 -1.41
CA ILE A 130 -7.42 -10.32 0.03
C ILE A 130 -8.36 -11.25 0.80
N ALA A 131 -9.61 -11.39 0.35
CA ALA A 131 -10.58 -12.30 0.98
C ALA A 131 -10.17 -13.77 0.85
N GLU A 132 -9.60 -14.18 -0.28
CA GLU A 132 -9.06 -15.54 -0.49
C GLU A 132 -7.90 -15.83 0.47
N LEU A 133 -6.92 -14.92 0.58
CA LEU A 133 -5.80 -15.07 1.51
C LEU A 133 -6.23 -15.14 2.98
N ARG A 134 -7.17 -14.27 3.38
CA ARG A 134 -7.72 -14.27 4.75
C ARG A 134 -8.45 -15.57 5.08
N ARG A 135 -9.25 -16.10 4.15
CA ARG A 135 -9.92 -17.42 4.32
C ARG A 135 -8.94 -18.57 4.50
N ASN A 136 -7.77 -18.48 3.87
CA ASN A 136 -6.69 -19.45 4.01
C ASN A 136 -5.79 -19.22 5.23
N GLY A 137 -6.16 -18.29 6.13
CA GLY A 137 -5.41 -17.99 7.37
C GLY A 137 -4.09 -17.26 7.15
N VAL A 138 -3.88 -16.68 5.96
CA VAL A 138 -2.66 -15.95 5.63
C VAL A 138 -2.75 -14.54 6.22
N LYS A 139 -1.75 -14.16 7.02
CA LYS A 139 -1.60 -12.80 7.53
C LYS A 139 -1.14 -11.88 6.40
N ILE A 140 -1.87 -10.79 6.19
CA ILE A 140 -1.59 -9.76 5.17
C ILE A 140 -1.79 -8.38 5.78
N SER A 141 -0.91 -7.44 5.40
CA SER A 141 -1.02 -6.04 5.81
C SER A 141 -1.58 -5.25 4.64
N VAL A 142 -2.91 -5.09 4.60
CA VAL A 142 -3.62 -4.66 3.38
C VAL A 142 -3.21 -3.26 2.94
N GLU A 143 -2.96 -2.38 3.90
CA GLU A 143 -2.54 -0.99 3.71
C GLU A 143 -1.11 -0.90 3.16
N ARG A 144 -0.32 -1.97 3.30
CA ARG A 144 1.06 -2.05 2.82
C ARG A 144 1.17 -2.78 1.48
N ILE A 145 0.07 -3.26 0.90
CA ILE A 145 0.09 -3.96 -0.39
C ILE A 145 0.50 -2.97 -1.47
N VAL A 146 1.60 -3.31 -2.15
CA VAL A 146 2.06 -2.60 -3.34
C VAL A 146 1.30 -3.11 -4.57
N ARG A 147 1.24 -4.44 -4.74
CA ARG A 147 0.54 -5.08 -5.85
C ARG A 147 0.28 -6.56 -5.55
N MET A 148 -0.76 -7.12 -6.14
CA MET A 148 -1.08 -8.56 -6.11
C MET A 148 -1.39 -9.06 -7.52
N THR A 149 -1.11 -10.35 -7.76
CA THR A 149 -1.50 -11.02 -9.00
C THR A 149 -1.69 -12.52 -8.77
N ARG A 150 -2.32 -13.20 -9.73
CA ARG A 150 -2.44 -14.66 -9.73
C ARG A 150 -1.21 -15.22 -10.44
N HIS A 151 -0.47 -16.08 -9.75
CA HIS A 151 0.66 -16.78 -10.33
C HIS A 151 0.20 -17.90 -11.28
N ARG A 152 1.08 -18.35 -12.18
CA ARG A 152 0.79 -19.38 -13.19
C ARG A 152 0.40 -20.75 -12.63
N ASP A 153 0.75 -21.04 -11.38
CA ASP A 153 0.33 -22.24 -10.65
C ASP A 153 -1.01 -22.08 -9.93
N GLY A 154 -1.68 -20.94 -10.08
CA GLY A 154 -2.98 -20.65 -9.50
C GLY A 154 -2.96 -20.03 -8.09
N ARG A 155 -1.78 -19.93 -7.43
CA ARG A 155 -1.70 -19.26 -6.12
C ARG A 155 -1.72 -17.73 -6.27
N ILE A 156 -2.17 -17.03 -5.24
CA ILE A 156 -2.02 -15.58 -5.16
C ILE A 156 -0.59 -15.25 -4.73
N VAL A 157 0.05 -14.32 -5.43
CA VAL A 157 1.33 -13.74 -5.03
C VAL A 157 1.19 -12.24 -4.87
N TRP A 158 1.88 -11.68 -3.87
CA TRP A 158 1.80 -10.25 -3.58
C TRP A 158 3.12 -9.69 -3.07
N LEU A 159 3.26 -8.38 -3.26
CA LEU A 159 4.34 -7.58 -2.72
C LEU A 159 3.76 -6.58 -1.74
N GLU A 160 4.35 -6.50 -0.55
CA GLU A 160 4.10 -5.42 0.41
C GLU A 160 5.31 -4.47 0.46
N LEU A 161 5.11 -3.30 1.07
CA LEU A 161 6.20 -2.35 1.36
C LEU A 161 7.35 -3.03 2.09
N GLY A 162 7.05 -3.95 3.02
CA GLY A 162 8.06 -4.71 3.74
C GLY A 162 8.95 -3.83 4.64
N ASP A 163 10.17 -4.29 4.87
CA ASP A 163 11.21 -3.67 5.71
C ASP A 163 12.62 -4.02 5.16
N GLU A 164 13.69 -3.85 5.94
CA GLU A 164 15.05 -4.21 5.50
C GLU A 164 15.28 -5.71 5.30
N GLY A 165 14.42 -6.57 5.86
CA GLY A 165 14.52 -8.03 5.83
C GLY A 165 13.66 -8.70 4.77
N SER A 166 12.58 -8.06 4.30
CA SER A 166 11.72 -8.60 3.24
C SER A 166 10.90 -7.53 2.49
N GLY A 167 10.31 -7.90 1.36
CA GLY A 167 9.39 -7.04 0.60
C GLY A 167 10.11 -5.93 -0.18
N LEU A 168 9.37 -4.87 -0.55
CA LEU A 168 9.91 -3.81 -1.40
C LEU A 168 11.10 -3.06 -0.76
N GLY A 169 11.05 -2.80 0.55
CA GLY A 169 12.14 -2.17 1.29
C GLY A 169 13.45 -2.95 1.17
N HIS A 170 13.39 -4.28 1.31
CA HIS A 170 14.55 -5.15 1.19
C HIS A 170 15.05 -5.23 -0.27
N ILE A 171 14.14 -5.23 -1.25
CA ILE A 171 14.47 -5.23 -2.68
C ILE A 171 15.24 -3.97 -3.07
N ASN A 172 14.78 -2.81 -2.61
CA ASN A 172 15.32 -1.50 -2.99
C ASN A 172 16.45 -1.00 -2.06
N ARG A 173 17.02 -1.86 -1.20
CA ARG A 173 18.05 -1.45 -0.25
C ARG A 173 19.27 -0.87 -0.99
N PRO A 174 19.70 0.37 -0.69
CA PRO A 174 20.68 1.11 -1.50
C PRO A 174 22.07 0.45 -1.53
N PHE A 175 22.51 -0.17 -0.44
CA PHE A 175 23.84 -0.79 -0.33
C PHE A 175 23.90 -2.25 -0.82
N ARG A 176 22.84 -2.74 -1.47
CA ARG A 176 22.81 -4.10 -1.98
C ARG A 176 23.64 -4.20 -3.25
N LYS A 177 24.64 -5.09 -3.27
CA LYS A 177 25.43 -5.36 -4.47
C LYS A 177 24.53 -5.93 -5.59
N GLY A 178 24.58 -5.30 -6.77
CA GLY A 178 23.77 -5.70 -7.93
C GLY A 178 22.30 -5.38 -7.71
N ASN A 179 22.00 -4.11 -7.45
CA ASN A 179 20.63 -3.62 -7.33
C ASN A 179 20.02 -3.39 -8.72
N PHE A 180 18.70 -3.19 -8.78
CA PHE A 180 18.00 -2.96 -10.05
C PHE A 180 18.38 -1.65 -10.73
N GLU A 181 18.76 -0.64 -9.94
CA GLU A 181 19.13 0.69 -10.41
C GLU A 181 20.44 0.67 -11.21
N ASP A 182 21.43 -0.10 -10.77
CA ASP A 182 22.70 -0.36 -11.45
C ASP A 182 22.49 -0.95 -12.86
N LEU A 183 21.35 -1.61 -13.09
CA LEU A 183 20.95 -2.22 -14.36
C LEU A 183 19.83 -1.42 -15.07
N GLY A 184 19.68 -0.15 -14.71
CA GLY A 184 18.83 0.82 -15.39
C GLY A 184 17.34 0.71 -15.05
N THR A 185 16.98 0.10 -13.92
CA THR A 185 15.59 0.08 -13.43
C THR A 185 15.50 0.85 -12.11
N PRO A 186 14.97 2.08 -12.11
CA PRO A 186 14.92 2.89 -10.89
C PRO A 186 13.99 2.28 -9.84
N PRO A 187 14.22 2.54 -8.53
CA PRO A 187 13.51 1.86 -7.42
C PRO A 187 11.98 1.85 -7.52
N HIS A 188 11.37 2.92 -8.03
CA HIS A 188 9.92 3.04 -8.18
C HIS A 188 9.34 2.17 -9.32
N ARG A 189 10.16 1.78 -10.31
CA ARG A 189 9.76 0.90 -11.43
C ARG A 189 9.95 -0.59 -11.12
N VAL A 190 10.67 -0.92 -10.04
CA VAL A 190 10.96 -2.31 -9.68
C VAL A 190 9.70 -3.16 -9.45
N PRO A 191 8.65 -2.68 -8.76
CA PRO A 191 7.39 -3.41 -8.66
C PRO A 191 6.78 -3.69 -10.04
N ASP A 192 6.74 -2.69 -10.93
CA ASP A 192 6.18 -2.88 -12.28
C ASP A 192 6.94 -3.93 -13.08
N LEU A 193 8.28 -3.93 -13.00
CA LEU A 193 9.12 -4.93 -13.65
C LEU A 193 8.85 -6.34 -13.10
N ILE A 194 8.79 -6.48 -11.77
CA ILE A 194 8.55 -7.78 -11.12
C ILE A 194 7.20 -8.36 -11.57
N PHE A 195 6.14 -7.55 -11.50
CA PHE A 195 4.80 -8.01 -11.89
C PHE A 195 4.68 -8.23 -13.39
N ALA A 196 5.37 -7.44 -14.22
CA ALA A 196 5.48 -7.73 -15.65
C ALA A 196 6.07 -9.12 -15.90
N GLY A 197 7.15 -9.49 -15.22
CA GLY A 197 7.74 -10.82 -15.39
C GLY A 197 6.82 -11.95 -14.91
N ILE A 198 6.14 -11.75 -13.77
CA ILE A 198 5.22 -12.76 -13.24
C ILE A 198 4.01 -12.98 -14.17
N GLU A 199 3.42 -11.89 -14.67
CA GLU A 199 2.17 -11.91 -15.43
C GLU A 199 2.36 -12.30 -16.91
N ARG A 200 3.42 -11.83 -17.54
CA ARG A 200 3.64 -11.97 -18.99
C ARG A 200 5.06 -12.39 -19.38
N GLY A 201 5.97 -12.53 -18.42
CA GLY A 201 7.34 -12.93 -18.67
C GLY A 201 7.51 -14.45 -18.82
N ASP A 202 8.62 -14.81 -19.45
CA ASP A 202 9.05 -16.18 -19.61
C ASP A 202 9.74 -16.66 -18.33
N LEU A 203 9.19 -17.71 -17.71
CA LEU A 203 9.86 -18.42 -16.62
C LEU A 203 10.93 -19.32 -17.24
N ILE A 204 12.18 -18.84 -17.22
CA ILE A 204 13.31 -19.52 -17.84
C ILE A 204 13.95 -20.58 -16.93
N GLY A 205 13.62 -20.58 -15.64
CA GLY A 205 14.09 -21.57 -14.69
C GLY A 205 14.20 -21.05 -13.27
N TYR A 206 15.17 -21.60 -12.55
CA TYR A 206 15.34 -21.41 -11.12
C TYR A 206 16.81 -21.19 -10.75
N THR A 207 17.06 -20.33 -9.77
CA THR A 207 18.39 -20.08 -9.19
C THR A 207 18.41 -20.28 -7.66
N GLY A 208 19.59 -20.37 -7.07
CA GLY A 208 19.75 -20.57 -5.63
C GLY A 208 19.15 -21.89 -5.15
N ARG A 209 18.21 -21.85 -4.20
CA ARG A 209 17.46 -23.03 -3.74
C ARG A 209 16.17 -23.21 -4.55
N ASP A 210 15.41 -22.13 -4.71
CA ASP A 210 14.01 -22.14 -5.14
C ASP A 210 13.53 -20.82 -5.77
N ARG A 211 14.46 -19.94 -6.18
CA ARG A 211 14.08 -18.64 -6.76
C ARG A 211 13.74 -18.81 -8.22
N GLU A 212 12.54 -18.40 -8.60
CA GLU A 212 12.12 -18.37 -9.99
C GLU A 212 12.88 -17.28 -10.75
N VAL A 213 13.20 -17.53 -12.01
CA VAL A 213 13.94 -16.59 -12.87
C VAL A 213 13.09 -16.26 -14.09
N TYR A 214 12.92 -14.97 -14.33
CA TYR A 214 12.08 -14.42 -15.38
C TYR A 214 12.90 -13.64 -16.39
N ASP A 215 12.57 -13.82 -17.67
CA ASP A 215 12.88 -12.88 -18.74
C ASP A 215 11.61 -12.13 -19.14
N VAL A 216 11.70 -10.81 -19.29
CA VAL A 216 10.57 -9.99 -19.74
C VAL A 216 11.05 -8.75 -20.48
N GLU A 217 10.34 -8.37 -21.53
CA GLU A 217 10.54 -7.06 -22.14
C GLU A 217 9.90 -5.98 -21.26
N PHE A 218 10.71 -5.01 -20.83
CA PHE A 218 10.26 -3.92 -19.97
C PHE A 218 11.00 -2.64 -20.32
N ASP A 219 10.25 -1.56 -20.55
CA ASP A 219 10.76 -0.25 -20.98
C ASP A 219 11.71 -0.36 -22.21
N GLY A 220 11.34 -1.20 -23.19
CA GLY A 220 12.07 -1.38 -24.45
C GLY A 220 13.36 -2.19 -24.35
N SER A 221 13.61 -2.86 -23.22
CA SER A 221 14.78 -3.72 -23.02
C SER A 221 14.38 -5.07 -22.42
N MET A 222 15.07 -6.14 -22.84
CA MET A 222 14.93 -7.43 -22.16
C MET A 222 15.61 -7.39 -20.79
N ARG A 223 14.82 -7.62 -19.75
CA ARG A 223 15.27 -7.68 -18.35
C ARG A 223 15.21 -9.11 -17.85
N ARG A 224 16.25 -9.52 -17.10
CA ARG A 224 16.28 -10.79 -16.38
C ARG A 224 16.37 -10.53 -14.89
N PHE A 225 15.57 -11.24 -14.11
CA PHE A 225 15.62 -11.16 -12.66
C PHE A 225 15.14 -12.45 -12.01
N SER A 226 15.48 -12.63 -10.74
CA SER A 226 14.98 -13.72 -9.90
C SER A 226 14.00 -13.21 -8.86
N VAL A 227 13.02 -14.03 -8.50
CA VAL A 227 12.03 -13.74 -7.45
C VAL A 227 12.02 -14.90 -6.45
N LEU A 228 12.07 -14.56 -5.16
CA LEU A 228 11.84 -15.51 -4.08
C LEU A 228 10.44 -15.29 -3.50
N PHE A 229 9.60 -16.31 -3.60
CA PHE A 229 8.31 -16.36 -2.94
C PHE A 229 8.42 -17.10 -1.60
N GLY A 230 7.74 -16.59 -0.58
CA GLY A 230 7.43 -17.35 0.62
C GLY A 230 6.44 -18.48 0.30
N SER A 231 6.33 -19.46 1.18
CA SER A 231 5.40 -20.59 1.01
C SER A 231 3.94 -20.13 0.91
N ASN A 232 3.62 -18.96 1.44
CA ASN A 232 2.30 -18.34 1.40
C ASN A 232 2.04 -17.52 0.11
N GLY A 233 3.04 -17.27 -0.74
CA GLY A 233 2.92 -16.43 -1.94
C GLY A 233 3.48 -15.01 -1.79
N TYR A 234 3.94 -14.63 -0.59
CA TYR A 234 4.57 -13.32 -0.35
C TYR A 234 5.89 -13.19 -1.12
N ILE A 235 6.11 -12.07 -1.81
CA ILE A 235 7.39 -11.78 -2.46
C ILE A 235 8.37 -11.29 -1.40
N VAL A 236 9.28 -12.19 -0.98
CA VAL A 236 10.28 -11.92 0.05
C VAL A 236 11.37 -11.02 -0.50
N THR A 237 11.85 -11.32 -1.71
CA THR A 237 12.93 -10.55 -2.36
C THR A 237 12.97 -10.82 -3.85
N SER A 238 13.61 -9.92 -4.59
CA SER A 238 13.98 -10.08 -5.98
C SER A 238 15.39 -9.56 -6.21
N HIS A 239 16.07 -10.06 -7.24
CA HIS A 239 17.38 -9.57 -7.67
C HIS A 239 17.43 -9.51 -9.20
N PRO A 240 18.04 -8.46 -9.78
CA PRO A 240 18.33 -8.48 -11.19
C PRO A 240 19.42 -9.52 -11.48
N MET A 241 19.45 -9.99 -12.72
CA MET A 241 20.43 -10.95 -13.19
C MET A 241 20.93 -10.54 -14.57
N ASN A 242 22.19 -10.82 -14.85
CA ASN A 242 22.71 -10.67 -16.19
C ASN A 242 22.24 -11.83 -17.07
N ARG A 243 21.79 -11.55 -18.29
CA ARG A 243 21.39 -12.57 -19.27
C ARG A 243 22.60 -13.39 -19.75
N ASP A 244 23.78 -12.75 -19.78
CA ASP A 244 25.02 -13.33 -20.28
C ASP A 244 25.72 -14.27 -19.27
N GLU A 245 25.16 -14.44 -18.06
CA GLU A 245 25.64 -15.38 -17.05
C GLU A 245 24.69 -16.59 -16.87
N PRO A 246 24.53 -17.48 -17.88
CA PRO A 246 23.55 -18.56 -17.85
C PRO A 246 23.84 -19.63 -16.78
N GLY A 247 25.08 -19.75 -16.30
CA GLY A 247 25.50 -20.78 -15.33
C GLY A 247 24.79 -20.73 -13.97
N ARG A 248 23.99 -19.69 -13.70
CA ARG A 248 23.23 -19.54 -12.45
C ARG A 248 21.76 -19.99 -12.56
N VAL A 249 21.28 -20.36 -13.75
CA VAL A 249 19.87 -20.72 -13.98
C VAL A 249 19.77 -22.21 -14.30
N ARG A 250 18.83 -22.89 -13.65
CA ARG A 250 18.51 -24.30 -13.88
C ARG A 250 17.09 -24.42 -14.41
N PRO A 251 16.81 -25.30 -15.39
CA PRO A 251 15.50 -25.40 -16.01
C PRO A 251 14.40 -25.91 -15.07
N HIS A 252 14.78 -26.66 -14.02
CA HIS A 252 13.83 -27.26 -13.09
C HIS A 252 14.20 -26.96 -11.63
N LEU A 253 13.16 -26.85 -10.81
CA LEU A 253 13.29 -26.79 -9.36
C LEU A 253 13.86 -28.12 -8.85
N ARG A 254 14.87 -28.08 -7.98
CA ARG A 254 15.35 -29.31 -7.34
C ARG A 254 14.20 -29.90 -6.50
N ARG A 255 13.83 -31.16 -6.78
CA ARG A 255 13.03 -31.94 -5.84
C ARG A 255 13.82 -32.04 -4.53
N LYS A 256 13.17 -31.67 -3.43
CA LYS A 256 13.68 -31.92 -2.07
C LYS A 256 13.67 -33.41 -1.80
#